data_AF-A0A6N7GSC0-F1
#
_entry.id   AF-A0A6N7GSC0-F1
#
_cell.length_a   1.000
_cell.length_b   1.000
_cell.length_c   1.000
_cell.angle_alpha   90.00
_cell.angle_beta   90.00
_cell.angle_gamma   90.00
#
_symmetry.space_group_name_H-M   'P 1'
#
loop_
_entity.id
_entity.type
_entity.pdbx_description
1 polymer ?
#
loop_
_entity_poly.entity_id
_entity_poly.type
_entity_poly.pdbx_seq_one_letter_code
_entity_poly.pdbx_strand_id
1 'polypeptide(L)' 'MSNVADRVRAYRKRRNDGLVCITIEIPEVELAEGLYGCCFLKRSEIDDREAIRAATERFVRMLCT' A
#
# COMPACT_ATOMS: atom_id res chain seq x y z
N MET A 1 -13.22 -6.52 -12.34
CA MET A 1 -13.37 -5.05 -12.39
C MET A 1 -14.37 -4.65 -11.30
N SER A 2 -14.00 -3.86 -10.29
CA SER A 2 -14.95 -3.49 -9.24
C SER A 2 -15.99 -2.51 -9.80
N ASN A 3 -17.26 -2.71 -9.47
CA ASN A 3 -18.35 -1.84 -9.91
C ASN A 3 -18.17 -0.44 -9.31
N VAL A 4 -18.43 0.63 -10.09
CA VAL A 4 -18.28 2.03 -9.63
C VAL A 4 -19.13 2.30 -8.40
N ALA A 5 -20.31 1.69 -8.34
CA ALA A 5 -21.22 1.78 -7.19
C ALA A 5 -20.58 1.28 -5.88
N ASP A 6 -19.79 0.20 -5.95
CA ASP A 6 -19.13 -0.37 -4.76
C ASP A 6 -18.03 0.55 -4.24
N ARG A 7 -17.27 1.18 -5.15
CA ARG A 7 -16.22 2.16 -4.80
C ARG A 7 -16.83 3.37 -4.11
N VAL A 8 -17.93 3.90 -4.61
CA VAL A 8 -18.63 5.05 -4.01
C VAL A 8 -19.21 4.67 -2.64
N ARG A 9 -19.78 3.47 -2.49
CA ARG A 9 -20.31 2.99 -1.22
C ARG A 9 -19.21 2.87 -0.17
N ALA A 10 -18.06 2.27 -0.53
CA ALA A 10 -16.90 2.14 0.36
C ALA A 10 -16.28 3.49 0.72
N TYR A 11 -16.29 4.47 -0.20
CA TYR A 11 -15.86 5.85 0.09
C TYR A 11 -16.77 6.54 1.11
N ARG A 12 -18.10 6.48 0.91
CA ARG A 12 -19.07 7.10 1.83
C ARG A 12 -19.00 6.50 3.23
N LYS A 13 -18.86 5.17 3.33
CA LYS A 13 -18.70 4.48 4.62
C LYS A 13 -17.49 5.01 5.38
N ARG A 14 -16.30 5.01 4.75
CA ARG A 14 -15.06 5.53 5.35
C ARG A 14 -15.24 6.95 5.87
N ARG A 15 -15.88 7.82 5.09
CA ARG A 15 -16.11 9.22 5.49
C ARG A 15 -17.05 9.33 6.69
N ASN A 16 -18.12 8.53 6.75
CA ASN A 16 -19.03 8.50 7.89
C ASN A 16 -18.35 7.96 9.16
N ASP A 17 -17.40 7.04 9.00
CA ASP A 17 -16.57 6.50 10.08
C ASP A 17 -15.45 7.48 10.51
N GLY A 18 -15.41 8.71 9.96
CA GLY A 18 -14.39 9.72 10.28
C GLY A 18 -13.03 9.46 9.62
N LEU A 19 -12.93 8.47 8.73
CA LEU A 19 -11.69 8.11 8.06
C LEU A 19 -11.45 9.00 6.83
N VAL A 20 -10.20 9.46 6.68
CA VAL A 20 -9.73 10.27 5.55
C VAL A 20 -8.69 9.51 4.73
N CYS A 21 -8.72 9.69 3.41
CA CYS A 21 -7.64 9.22 2.55
C CYS A 21 -6.50 10.22 2.57
N ILE A 22 -5.28 9.73 2.81
CA ILE A 22 -4.05 10.50 2.69
C ILE A 22 -3.27 9.92 1.50
N THR A 23 -2.80 10.78 0.61
CA THR A 23 -1.86 10.40 -0.44
C THR A 23 -0.46 10.70 0.07
N ILE A 24 0.42 9.71 0.02
CA ILE A 24 1.83 9.84 0.40
C ILE A 24 2.65 9.52 -0.86
N GLU A 25 3.54 10.44 -1.21
CA GLU A 25 4.51 10.24 -2.30
C GLU A 25 5.84 9.83 -1.66
N ILE A 26 6.38 8.69 -2.08
CA ILE A 26 7.63 8.14 -1.57
C ILE A 26 8.49 7.74 -2.77
N PRO A 27 9.78 8.10 -2.82
CA PRO A 27 10.69 7.60 -3.83
C PRO A 27 10.73 6.08 -3.82
N GLU A 28 10.65 5.45 -5.00
CA GLU A 28 10.60 3.98 -5.12
C GLU A 28 11.84 3.32 -4.48
N VAL A 29 13.01 3.96 -4.61
CA VAL A 29 14.28 3.48 -4.02
C VAL A 29 14.22 3.48 -2.49
N GLU A 30 13.79 4.58 -1.87
CA GLU A 30 13.67 4.67 -0.40
C GLU A 30 12.63 3.68 0.12
N LEU A 31 11.54 3.50 -0.61
CA LEU A 31 10.51 2.51 -0.29
C LEU A 31 11.07 1.09 -0.34
N ALA A 32 11.82 0.74 -1.39
CA ALA A 32 12.43 -0.58 -1.55
C ALA A 32 13.46 -0.87 -0.45
N GLU A 33 14.32 0.11 -0.11
CA GLU A 33 15.29 -0.02 0.98
C GLU A 33 14.60 -0.20 2.33
N GLY A 34 13.54 0.56 2.61
CA GLY A 34 12.74 0.41 3.82
C GLY A 34 12.08 -0.97 3.91
N LEU A 35 11.48 -1.44 2.80
CA LEU A 35 10.86 -2.77 2.74
C LEU A 35 11.89 -3.90 2.91
N TYR A 36 13.09 -3.74 2.36
CA TYR A 36 14.21 -4.67 2.62
C TYR A 36 14.60 -4.68 4.10
N GLY A 37 14.79 -3.50 4.70
CA GLY A 37 15.14 -3.35 6.12
C GLY A 37 14.09 -3.95 7.06
N CYS A 38 12.81 -3.90 6.67
CA CYS A 38 11.70 -4.51 7.41
C CYS A 38 11.42 -5.98 7.04
N CYS A 39 12.29 -6.63 6.25
CA CYS A 39 12.15 -8.02 5.80
C CYS A 39 10.89 -8.30 4.95
N PHE A 40 10.29 -7.27 4.33
CA PHE A 40 9.17 -7.42 3.39
C PHE A 40 9.62 -7.69 1.95
N LEU A 41 10.88 -7.45 1.64
CA LEU A 41 11.48 -7.62 0.32
C LEU A 41 12.85 -8.30 0.44
N LYS A 42 13.22 -9.18 -0.49
CA LYS A 42 14.59 -9.73 -0.56
C LYS A 42 15.50 -8.80 -1.34
N ARG A 43 16.81 -8.89 -1.10
CA ARG A 43 17.80 -8.09 -1.84
C ARG A 43 17.75 -8.32 -3.36
N SER A 44 17.44 -9.55 -3.80
CA SER A 44 17.28 -9.90 -5.22
C SER A 44 16.04 -9.29 -5.88
N GLU A 45 15.13 -8.73 -5.09
CA GLU A 45 13.83 -8.22 -5.51
C GLU A 45 13.77 -6.68 -5.44
N ILE A 46 14.86 -6.01 -5.05
CA ILE A 46 14.91 -4.55 -4.82
C ILE A 46 14.61 -3.74 -6.08
N ASP A 47 14.98 -4.24 -7.25
CA ASP A 47 14.72 -3.58 -8.54
C ASP A 47 13.47 -4.15 -9.26
N ASP A 48 12.79 -5.11 -8.63
CA ASP A 48 11.57 -5.70 -9.18
C ASP A 48 10.34 -4.90 -8.71
N ARG A 49 9.81 -4.11 -9.62
CA ARG A 49 8.65 -3.24 -9.37
C ARG A 49 7.40 -4.00 -8.92
N GLU A 50 7.17 -5.21 -9.42
CA GLU A 50 6.03 -6.02 -8.97
C GLU A 50 6.25 -6.54 -7.55
N ALA A 51 7.48 -6.95 -7.24
CA ALA A 51 7.86 -7.37 -5.89
C ALA A 51 7.74 -6.22 -4.87
N ILE A 52 8.22 -5.01 -5.21
CA ILE A 52 8.09 -3.80 -4.38
C ILE A 52 6.61 -3.50 -4.12
N ARG A 53 5.76 -3.56 -5.16
CA ARG A 53 4.32 -3.34 -5.00
C ARG A 53 3.68 -4.37 -4.08
N ALA A 54 3.95 -5.65 -4.30
CA ALA A 54 3.40 -6.73 -3.47
C ALA A 54 3.87 -6.63 -2.01
N ALA A 55 5.15 -6.29 -1.79
CA ALA A 55 5.72 -6.05 -0.47
C ALA A 55 5.06 -4.85 0.24
N THR A 56 4.81 -3.76 -0.49
CA THR A 56 4.09 -2.58 0.03
C THR A 56 2.67 -2.94 0.46
N GLU A 57 1.93 -3.70 -0.35
CA GLU A 57 0.57 -4.14 0.01
C GLU A 57 0.57 -5.00 1.28
N ARG A 58 1.57 -5.87 1.47
CA ARG A 58 1.74 -6.65 2.71
C ARG A 58 2.05 -5.76 3.92
N PHE A 59 2.96 -4.80 3.76
CA PHE A 59 3.36 -3.88 4.81
C PHE A 59 2.20 -3.03 5.31
N VAL A 60 1.43 -2.43 4.39
CA VAL A 60 0.25 -1.62 4.73
C VAL A 60 -0.81 -2.47 5.45
N ARG A 61 -1.06 -3.70 5.00
CA ARG A 61 -2.01 -4.60 5.68
C ARG A 61 -1.59 -4.90 7.11
N MET A 62 -0.29 -5.04 7.39
CA MET A 62 0.24 -5.28 8.73
C MET A 62 0.06 -4.07 9.66
N LEU A 63 0.18 -2.85 9.13
CA LEU A 63 -0.02 -1.62 9.90
C LEU A 63 -1.50 -1.27 10.16
N CYS A 64 -2.42 -1.79 9.35
CA CYS A 64 -3.85 -1.43 9.40
C CYS A 64 -4.75 -2.53 10.01
N THR A 65 -4.16 -3.59 10.58
CA THR A 65 -4.84 -4.57 11.45
C THR A 65 -4.81 -4.15 12.90
#